data_AF-A0A0N1HPP5-F1
#
_entry.id   AF-A0A0N1HPP5-F1
#
_cell.length_a   1.000
_cell.length_b   1.000
_cell.length_c   1.000
_cell.angle_alpha   90.00
_cell.angle_beta   90.00
_cell.angle_gamma   90.00
#
_symmetry.space_group_name_H-M   'P 1'
#
loop_
_entity.id
_entity.type
_entity.pdbx_description
1 polymer ?
#
loop_
_entity_poly.entity_id
_entity_poly.type
_entity_poly.pdbx_seq_one_letter_code
_entity_poly.pdbx_strand_id
1 'polypeptide(L)'
;MPLLLPSFRRQQRVLDFSHVERHHVEGVYVTLSPDSPADWVGVLFVRDGPYESAILRFTIHFPDDFPDVAPVITFSTDVFHPLVVPLTQYTFSAGTLDASTSASASDDARLPPGAFNLRHVFPGWFTRDQIVGSGQNADLNRGSSENHTQDPCATSATAENIADSSQTAINILKHLKEAFENASVLDNVEFGAVGNPSAWHAWRAYRGLSTTQTRGRSPSRSQEPERSPSSPKQMSDWNWEGVWESRVRNAVETSISEAGLFSNQSLVKFAKIDASQLKEIRQQIQTS
;
A
#
# COMPACT_ATOMS: atom_id res chain seq x y z
N MET A 1 -17.51 22.29 -1.33
CA MET A 1 -16.50 22.47 -0.27
C MET A 1 -15.81 23.81 -0.50
N PRO A 2 -15.71 24.71 0.50
CA PRO A 2 -14.91 25.92 0.34
C PRO A 2 -13.45 25.51 0.15
N LEU A 3 -12.79 26.05 -0.87
CA LEU A 3 -11.39 25.77 -1.17
C LEU A 3 -10.55 26.34 -0.02
N LEU A 4 -10.04 25.48 0.87
CA LEU A 4 -9.04 25.89 1.86
C LEU A 4 -7.81 26.44 1.12
N LEU A 5 -7.23 27.53 1.65
CA LEU A 5 -6.05 28.11 1.03
C LEU A 5 -4.90 27.07 1.01
N PRO A 6 -4.10 27.00 -0.07
CA PRO A 6 -2.94 26.10 -0.13
C PRO A 6 -1.98 26.25 1.04
N SER A 7 -1.81 27.48 1.56
CA SER A 7 -0.99 27.76 2.75
C SER A 7 -1.54 27.06 4.00
N PHE A 8 -2.85 27.02 4.16
CA PHE A 8 -3.51 26.35 5.28
C PHE A 8 -3.32 24.84 5.21
N ARG A 9 -3.52 24.23 4.04
CA ARG A 9 -3.30 22.79 3.81
C ARG A 9 -1.85 22.39 4.11
N ARG A 10 -0.90 23.20 3.65
CA ARG A 10 0.52 23.05 3.95
C ARG A 10 0.81 23.09 5.45
N GLN A 11 0.24 24.05 6.17
CA GLN A 11 0.39 24.14 7.63
C GLN A 11 -0.25 22.94 8.34
N GLN A 12 -1.43 22.49 7.88
CA GLN A 12 -2.11 21.31 8.41
C GLN A 12 -1.22 20.07 8.34
N ARG A 13 -0.53 19.83 7.22
CA ARG A 13 0.38 18.68 7.08
C ARG A 13 1.58 18.73 8.02
N VAL A 14 2.10 19.92 8.29
CA VAL A 14 3.18 20.09 9.30
C VAL A 14 2.66 19.79 10.71
N LEU A 15 1.44 20.20 11.02
CA LEU A 15 0.81 19.85 12.30
C LEU A 15 0.54 18.35 12.40
N ASP A 16 0.02 17.71 11.35
CA ASP A 16 -0.20 16.26 11.31
C ASP A 16 1.11 15.49 11.53
N PHE A 17 2.19 15.93 10.87
CA PHE A 17 3.53 15.37 11.04
C PHE A 17 3.99 15.45 12.50
N SER A 18 3.80 16.58 13.17
CA SER A 18 4.15 16.73 14.60
C SER A 18 3.37 15.81 15.54
N HIS A 19 2.16 15.38 15.16
CA HIS A 19 1.37 14.41 15.92
C HIS A 19 1.89 12.99 15.69
N VAL A 20 2.23 12.66 14.45
CA VAL A 20 2.82 11.37 14.08
C VAL A 20 4.16 11.15 14.77
N GLU A 21 5.03 12.17 14.78
CA GLU A 21 6.34 12.11 15.45
C GLU A 21 6.21 11.82 16.95
N ARG A 22 5.21 12.41 17.62
CA ARG A 22 4.92 12.17 19.05
C ARG A 22 4.35 10.79 19.33
N HIS A 23 3.58 10.20 18.40
CA HIS A 23 2.92 8.91 18.62
C HIS A 23 3.79 7.69 18.34
N HIS A 24 4.96 7.86 17.71
CA HIS A 24 5.97 6.84 17.39
C HIS A 24 5.40 5.46 17.00
N VAL A 25 5.45 5.13 15.71
CA VAL A 25 5.20 3.74 15.27
C VAL A 25 6.55 3.03 15.20
N GLU A 26 6.75 2.03 16.06
CA GLU A 26 8.02 1.30 16.14
C GLU A 26 8.45 0.75 14.77
N GLY A 27 9.72 0.95 14.40
CA GLY A 27 10.26 0.50 13.12
C GLY A 27 9.91 1.41 11.93
N VAL A 28 9.01 2.38 12.09
CA VAL A 28 8.64 3.33 11.02
C VAL A 28 9.24 4.70 11.33
N TYR A 29 10.01 5.23 10.38
CA TYR A 29 10.58 6.58 10.46
C TYR A 29 10.12 7.38 9.26
N VAL A 30 9.70 8.62 9.50
CA VAL A 30 9.14 9.50 8.48
C VAL A 30 9.69 10.91 8.67
N THR A 31 9.94 11.60 7.57
CA THR A 31 10.28 13.03 7.52
C THR A 31 9.44 13.73 6.45
N LEU A 32 9.27 15.04 6.59
CA LEU A 32 8.74 15.87 5.51
C LEU A 32 9.75 15.94 4.36
N SER A 33 9.25 15.94 3.12
CA SER A 33 10.05 16.31 1.95
C SER A 33 10.39 17.80 1.99
N PRO A 34 11.62 18.20 1.62
CA PRO A 34 12.01 19.62 1.57
C PRO A 34 11.22 20.41 0.52
N ASP A 35 10.74 19.74 -0.53
CA ASP A 35 10.05 20.38 -1.65
C ASP A 35 8.58 20.67 -1.33
N SER A 36 7.95 19.78 -0.56
CA SER A 36 6.51 19.80 -0.32
C SER A 36 6.16 19.08 0.99
N PRO A 37 5.43 19.74 1.92
CA PRO A 37 5.01 19.12 3.17
C PRO A 37 3.82 18.15 3.00
N ALA A 38 3.23 18.09 1.79
CA ALA A 38 2.27 17.05 1.44
C ALA A 38 2.96 15.71 1.13
N ASP A 39 4.28 15.72 0.95
CA ASP A 39 5.07 14.55 0.62
C ASP A 39 5.92 14.16 1.83
N TRP A 40 5.71 12.95 2.34
CA TRP A 40 6.43 12.42 3.49
C TRP A 40 7.32 11.27 3.02
N VAL A 41 8.60 11.34 3.29
CA VAL A 41 9.57 10.29 2.95
C VAL A 41 9.79 9.43 4.19
N GLY A 42 9.71 8.11 4.03
CA GLY A 42 9.83 7.19 5.16
C GLY A 42 10.62 5.93 4.86
N VAL A 43 11.01 5.27 5.95
CA VAL A 43 11.64 3.95 5.95
C VAL A 43 10.99 3.08 7.02
N LEU A 44 10.64 1.86 6.65
CA LEU A 44 10.12 0.81 7.54
C LEU A 44 11.20 -0.26 7.73
N PHE A 45 11.60 -0.46 8.97
CA PHE A 45 12.44 -1.56 9.43
C PHE A 45 11.54 -2.66 9.98
N VAL A 46 11.36 -3.72 9.22
CA VAL A 46 10.50 -4.84 9.59
C VAL A 46 11.24 -5.69 10.64
N ARG A 47 10.66 -5.83 11.83
CA ARG A 47 11.32 -6.49 12.98
C ARG A 47 10.88 -7.93 13.21
N ASP A 48 9.72 -8.30 12.72
CA ASP A 48 9.13 -9.64 12.91
C ASP A 48 8.31 -10.02 11.67
N GLY A 49 7.89 -11.28 11.58
CA GLY A 49 6.93 -11.74 10.59
C GLY A 49 7.53 -12.14 9.24
N PRO A 50 6.68 -12.25 8.20
CA PRO A 50 7.07 -12.80 6.90
C PRO A 50 8.17 -12.04 6.18
N TYR A 51 8.35 -10.76 6.52
CA TYR A 51 9.34 -9.85 5.92
C TYR A 51 10.43 -9.42 6.90
N GLU A 52 10.64 -10.16 7.99
CA GLU A 52 11.66 -9.87 9.00
C GLU A 52 13.00 -9.47 8.37
N SER A 53 13.64 -8.43 8.92
CA SER A 53 14.90 -7.83 8.45
C SER A 53 14.82 -7.02 7.15
N ALA A 54 13.64 -6.85 6.54
CA ALA A 54 13.49 -5.95 5.39
C ALA A 54 13.69 -4.47 5.78
N ILE A 55 14.34 -3.71 4.89
CA ILE A 55 14.47 -2.25 4.99
C ILE A 55 13.74 -1.61 3.81
N LEU A 56 12.55 -1.08 4.06
CA LEU A 56 11.62 -0.70 2.99
C LEU A 56 11.45 0.81 2.95
N ARG A 57 11.88 1.44 1.86
CA ARG A 57 11.75 2.88 1.66
C ARG A 57 10.46 3.20 0.91
N PHE A 58 9.73 4.18 1.38
CA PHE A 58 8.48 4.62 0.78
C PHE A 58 8.31 6.14 0.84
N THR A 59 7.41 6.66 0.02
CA THR A 59 6.93 8.04 0.08
C THR A 59 5.41 8.01 0.26
N ILE A 60 4.87 8.89 1.08
CA ILE A 60 3.43 9.13 1.21
C ILE A 60 3.11 10.49 0.62
N HIS A 61 2.22 10.51 -0.37
CA HIS A 61 1.65 11.74 -0.92
C HIS A 61 0.25 11.94 -0.35
N PHE A 62 0.05 13.02 0.40
CA PHE A 62 -1.24 13.39 0.96
C PHE A 62 -1.98 14.34 0.02
N PRO A 63 -3.17 13.99 -0.48
CA PRO A 63 -3.96 14.91 -1.26
C PRO A 63 -4.45 16.08 -0.42
N ASP A 64 -4.80 17.12 -1.13
CA ASP A 64 -5.34 18.37 -0.61
C ASP A 64 -6.64 18.19 0.19
N ASP A 65 -7.40 17.16 -0.13
CA ASP A 65 -8.67 16.81 0.51
C ASP A 65 -8.52 15.65 1.52
N PHE A 66 -7.30 15.29 1.95
CA PHE A 66 -7.12 14.33 3.05
C PHE A 66 -7.56 14.95 4.39
N PRO A 67 -8.33 14.23 5.24
CA PRO A 67 -8.52 12.77 5.24
C PRO A 67 -9.70 12.21 4.42
N ASP A 68 -10.48 13.05 3.73
CA ASP A 68 -11.62 12.59 2.92
C ASP A 68 -11.19 11.75 1.71
N VAL A 69 -10.01 12.05 1.14
CA VAL A 69 -9.38 11.30 0.06
C VAL A 69 -8.14 10.57 0.56
N ALA A 70 -7.99 9.29 0.19
CA ALA A 70 -6.87 8.45 0.58
C ALA A 70 -5.52 9.03 0.12
N PRO A 71 -4.47 8.96 0.95
CA PRO A 71 -3.11 9.24 0.50
C PRO A 71 -2.58 8.09 -0.36
N VAL A 72 -1.55 8.37 -1.16
CA VAL A 72 -0.85 7.36 -1.96
C VAL A 72 0.49 7.05 -1.30
N ILE A 73 0.70 5.80 -0.91
CA ILE A 73 1.98 5.31 -0.40
C ILE A 73 2.68 4.55 -1.52
N THR A 74 3.89 4.95 -1.87
CA THR A 74 4.67 4.34 -2.96
C THR A 74 6.02 3.87 -2.44
N PHE A 75 6.30 2.59 -2.57
CA PHE A 75 7.60 2.01 -2.26
C PHE A 75 8.61 2.32 -3.37
N SER A 76 9.82 2.71 -2.97
CA SER A 76 10.98 2.79 -3.88
C SER A 76 11.82 1.52 -3.86
N THR A 77 11.73 0.74 -2.78
CA THR A 77 12.33 -0.59 -2.67
C THR A 77 11.48 -1.60 -3.42
N ASP A 78 12.08 -2.56 -4.13
CA ASP A 78 11.34 -3.65 -4.77
C ASP A 78 10.84 -4.64 -3.73
N VAL A 79 9.54 -4.93 -3.77
CA VAL A 79 8.86 -5.75 -2.77
C VAL A 79 7.95 -6.75 -3.46
N PHE A 80 8.11 -8.04 -3.12
CA PHE A 80 7.14 -9.06 -3.48
C PHE A 80 6.06 -9.19 -2.39
N HIS A 81 4.98 -8.40 -2.49
CA HIS A 81 3.95 -8.31 -1.45
C HIS A 81 2.52 -8.23 -2.00
N PRO A 82 1.52 -8.95 -1.45
CA PRO A 82 0.16 -9.00 -1.99
C PRO A 82 -0.51 -7.62 -2.15
N LEU A 83 -0.30 -6.70 -1.21
CA LEU A 83 -0.83 -5.33 -1.24
C LEU A 83 0.05 -4.30 -1.97
N VAL A 84 1.22 -4.66 -2.52
CA VAL A 84 2.12 -3.71 -3.19
C VAL A 84 2.12 -3.96 -4.69
N VAL A 85 1.84 -2.94 -5.49
CA VAL A 85 1.96 -3.03 -6.96
C VAL A 85 3.44 -3.22 -7.32
N PRO A 86 3.81 -4.23 -8.13
CA PRO A 86 5.20 -4.45 -8.53
C PRO A 86 5.84 -3.21 -9.19
N LEU A 87 7.09 -2.89 -8.82
CA LEU A 87 7.85 -1.81 -9.46
C LEU A 87 8.19 -2.13 -10.91
N THR A 88 8.52 -3.39 -11.18
CA THR A 88 8.73 -3.89 -12.53
C THR A 88 7.40 -4.43 -13.04
N GLN A 89 6.77 -3.65 -13.90
CA GLN A 89 5.58 -4.09 -14.61
C GLN A 89 6.02 -5.18 -15.60
N TYR A 90 6.01 -6.45 -15.18
CA TYR A 90 6.06 -7.56 -16.12
C TYR A 90 4.74 -7.55 -16.90
N THR A 91 4.69 -6.80 -17.99
CA THR A 91 3.67 -6.98 -19.04
C THR A 91 3.95 -8.31 -19.72
N PHE A 92 3.62 -9.42 -19.08
CA PHE A 92 3.17 -10.60 -19.82
C PHE A 92 1.71 -10.33 -20.19
N SER A 93 1.51 -9.52 -21.22
CA SER A 93 0.25 -9.55 -21.95
C SER A 93 0.18 -10.94 -22.59
N ALA A 94 -0.61 -11.82 -21.99
CA ALA A 94 -1.10 -12.99 -22.70
C ALA A 94 -1.91 -12.48 -23.90
N GLY A 95 -1.38 -12.69 -25.10
CA GLY A 95 -2.10 -12.60 -26.37
C GLY A 95 -2.28 -11.20 -26.96
N THR A 96 -1.32 -10.74 -27.76
CA THR A 96 -1.63 -9.86 -28.91
C THR A 96 -1.49 -10.67 -30.20
N LEU A 97 -2.50 -11.50 -30.46
CA LEU A 97 -3.15 -11.54 -31.76
C LEU A 97 -4.62 -11.21 -31.44
N ASP A 98 -5.20 -10.33 -32.26
CA ASP A 98 -6.59 -9.84 -32.18
C ASP A 98 -6.82 -8.61 -31.27
N ALA A 99 -6.26 -7.49 -31.72
CA ALA A 99 -6.79 -6.16 -31.43
C ALA A 99 -8.20 -6.01 -32.03
N SER A 100 -9.24 -6.55 -31.38
CA SER A 100 -10.63 -6.10 -31.60
C SER A 100 -11.68 -6.58 -30.59
N THR A 101 -11.35 -7.41 -29.60
CA THR A 101 -12.36 -7.83 -28.60
C THR A 101 -11.74 -7.97 -27.20
N SER A 102 -12.31 -7.22 -26.25
CA SER A 102 -12.17 -7.38 -24.79
C SER A 102 -10.81 -7.05 -24.15
N ALA A 103 -10.35 -5.80 -24.29
CA ALA A 103 -9.62 -5.11 -23.22
C ALA A 103 -10.54 -4.04 -22.61
N SER A 104 -11.62 -4.48 -21.95
CA SER A 104 -12.44 -3.65 -21.08
C SER A 104 -12.40 -4.25 -19.68
N ALA A 105 -11.26 -4.08 -19.02
CA ALA A 105 -11.20 -4.12 -17.57
C ALA A 105 -11.31 -2.67 -17.13
N SER A 106 -12.25 -2.35 -16.25
CA SER A 106 -12.50 -1.00 -15.76
C SER A 106 -11.23 -0.44 -15.09
N ASP A 107 -10.43 0.30 -15.86
CA ASP A 107 -9.08 0.80 -15.58
C ASP A 107 -9.07 2.06 -14.67
N ASP A 108 -10.11 2.22 -13.85
CA ASP A 108 -10.35 3.47 -13.11
C ASP A 108 -9.71 3.47 -11.70
N ALA A 109 -8.85 2.49 -11.43
CA ALA A 109 -8.35 2.17 -10.10
C ALA A 109 -6.90 1.66 -10.09
N ARG A 110 -6.19 1.74 -11.21
CA ARG A 110 -4.84 1.19 -11.33
C ARG A 110 -3.86 2.07 -10.56
N LEU A 111 -3.46 1.60 -9.38
CA LEU A 111 -2.45 2.24 -8.57
C LEU A 111 -1.09 2.26 -9.30
N PRO A 112 -0.23 3.29 -9.08
CA PRO A 112 1.08 3.36 -9.73
C PRO A 112 2.01 2.22 -9.28
N PRO A 113 3.07 1.90 -10.04
CA PRO A 113 4.09 0.95 -9.61
C PRO A 113 4.65 1.31 -8.23
N GLY A 114 4.82 0.30 -7.37
CA GLY A 114 5.26 0.47 -5.98
C GLY A 114 4.16 0.90 -5.02
N ALA A 115 2.95 1.22 -5.50
CA ALA A 115 1.89 1.68 -4.62
C ALA A 115 1.39 0.58 -3.66
N PHE A 116 1.20 0.96 -2.41
CA PHE A 116 0.56 0.14 -1.39
C PHE A 116 -0.96 0.33 -1.42
N ASN A 117 -1.69 -0.78 -1.47
CA ASN A 117 -3.14 -0.77 -1.60
C ASN A 117 -3.83 -0.64 -0.24
N LEU A 118 -4.46 0.51 -0.01
CA LEU A 118 -5.19 0.83 1.23
C LEU A 118 -6.63 0.28 1.26
N ARG A 119 -7.15 -0.27 0.15
CA ARG A 119 -8.55 -0.73 0.04
C ARG A 119 -8.92 -1.78 1.07
N HIS A 120 -7.96 -2.61 1.44
CA HIS A 120 -8.19 -3.72 2.38
C HIS A 120 -8.64 -3.23 3.76
N VAL A 121 -8.08 -2.10 4.24
CA VAL A 121 -8.34 -1.60 5.61
C VAL A 121 -9.16 -0.33 5.62
N PHE A 122 -9.21 0.41 4.50
CA PHE A 122 -9.96 1.65 4.39
C PHE A 122 -10.94 1.59 3.21
N PRO A 123 -11.96 0.71 3.25
CA PRO A 123 -12.91 0.54 2.16
C PRO A 123 -13.73 1.82 1.87
N GLY A 124 -13.91 2.68 2.89
CA GLY A 124 -14.67 3.93 2.77
C GLY A 124 -14.11 4.90 1.72
N TRP A 125 -12.80 4.91 1.47
CA TRP A 125 -12.20 5.74 0.41
C TRP A 125 -12.47 5.24 -1.00
N PHE A 126 -12.91 3.98 -1.15
CA PHE A 126 -13.02 3.31 -2.45
C PHE A 126 -14.42 2.78 -2.73
N THR A 127 -15.37 3.02 -1.83
CA THR A 127 -16.78 2.67 -2.05
C THR A 127 -17.37 3.67 -3.03
N ARG A 128 -17.66 3.17 -4.23
CA ARG A 128 -18.17 3.93 -5.37
C ARG A 128 -19.68 4.16 -5.20
N ASP A 129 -20.07 4.94 -4.19
CA ASP A 129 -21.47 5.32 -3.95
C ASP A 129 -21.59 6.72 -3.36
N GLN A 130 -21.22 7.74 -4.15
CA GLN A 130 -22.00 8.98 -4.29
C GLN A 130 -21.77 9.49 -5.73
N ILE A 131 -22.85 9.91 -6.41
CA ILE A 131 -22.91 10.46 -7.78
C ILE A 131 -23.17 9.41 -8.89
N VAL A 132 -24.30 8.71 -8.80
CA VAL A 132 -25.12 8.40 -9.99
C VAL A 132 -26.57 8.81 -9.71
N GLY A 133 -26.94 9.99 -10.22
CA GLY A 133 -28.27 10.36 -10.70
C GLY A 133 -29.50 10.19 -9.79
N SER A 134 -29.80 11.20 -8.96
CA SER A 134 -31.20 11.49 -8.58
C SER A 134 -31.76 12.57 -9.52
N GLY A 135 -32.01 12.18 -10.77
CA GLY A 135 -32.88 12.93 -11.67
C GLY A 135 -34.31 12.45 -11.50
N GLN A 136 -35.11 13.15 -10.70
CA GLN A 136 -36.57 13.11 -10.80
C GLN A 136 -37.09 14.54 -10.80
N ASN A 137 -37.55 14.94 -12.00
CA ASN A 137 -38.44 16.07 -12.18
C ASN A 137 -39.76 15.77 -11.46
N ALA A 138 -40.18 16.66 -10.57
CA ALA A 138 -41.59 16.85 -10.21
C ALA A 138 -41.81 18.29 -9.71
N ASP A 139 -42.26 19.11 -10.65
CA ASP A 139 -43.27 20.17 -10.53
C ASP A 139 -43.20 21.32 -9.50
N LEU A 140 -43.45 22.49 -10.07
CA LEU A 140 -43.66 23.82 -9.49
C LEU A 140 -44.92 23.87 -8.59
N ASN A 141 -44.85 24.51 -7.40
CA ASN A 141 -45.70 25.67 -7.05
C ASN A 141 -45.33 26.36 -5.71
N ARG A 142 -44.80 27.58 -5.83
CA ARG A 142 -45.12 28.85 -5.13
C ARG A 142 -45.66 28.86 -3.68
N GLY A 143 -44.91 29.55 -2.80
CA GLY A 143 -45.39 30.10 -1.53
C GLY A 143 -44.31 30.90 -0.79
N SER A 144 -44.36 32.22 -0.92
CA SER A 144 -43.47 33.24 -0.35
C SER A 144 -43.57 33.42 1.17
N SER A 145 -42.44 33.59 1.87
CA SER A 145 -42.26 34.44 3.07
C SER A 145 -40.78 34.59 3.43
N GLU A 146 -40.47 35.73 4.01
CA GLU A 146 -39.20 36.46 3.95
C GLU A 146 -38.18 36.17 5.07
N ASN A 147 -36.93 36.53 4.79
CA ASN A 147 -35.87 37.02 5.70
C ASN A 147 -35.17 36.07 6.69
N HIS A 148 -34.02 35.54 6.26
CA HIS A 148 -32.79 35.66 7.07
C HIS A 148 -31.56 35.63 6.15
N THR A 149 -30.98 36.80 5.89
CA THR A 149 -29.68 36.92 5.19
C THR A 149 -28.60 36.47 6.16
N GLN A 150 -28.14 35.23 6.05
CA GLN A 150 -26.90 34.78 6.65
C GLN A 150 -25.87 34.61 5.55
N ASP A 151 -24.86 35.48 5.58
CA ASP A 151 -23.64 35.36 4.78
C ASP A 151 -22.98 33.99 5.06
N PRO A 152 -22.61 33.19 4.04
CA PRO A 152 -21.84 31.98 4.25
C PRO A 152 -20.37 32.30 3.97
N CYS A 153 -19.56 32.58 4.99
CA CYS A 153 -18.11 32.66 4.77
C CYS A 153 -17.29 32.18 5.97
N ALA A 154 -16.40 31.23 5.68
CA ALA A 154 -15.35 30.63 6.51
C ALA A 154 -15.80 29.64 7.61
N THR A 155 -16.10 28.40 7.21
CA THR A 155 -15.98 27.25 8.11
C THR A 155 -14.49 27.10 8.47
N SER A 156 -14.12 27.60 9.65
CA SER A 156 -12.78 27.41 10.21
C SER A 156 -12.54 25.92 10.42
N ALA A 157 -11.36 25.41 10.05
CA ALA A 157 -10.95 24.06 10.40
C ALA A 157 -11.01 23.91 11.93
N THR A 158 -11.99 23.16 12.42
CA THR A 158 -12.15 22.90 13.84
C THR A 158 -11.03 21.97 14.30
N ALA A 159 -10.63 22.06 15.58
CA ALA A 159 -9.64 21.17 16.17
C ALA A 159 -9.97 19.67 16.00
N GLU A 160 -11.26 19.35 15.86
CA GLU A 160 -11.77 18.02 15.58
C GLU A 160 -11.29 17.47 14.23
N ASN A 161 -11.35 18.26 13.14
CA ASN A 161 -10.86 17.84 11.82
C ASN A 161 -9.34 17.63 11.79
N ILE A 162 -8.59 18.40 12.59
CA ILE A 162 -7.13 18.27 12.72
C ILE A 162 -6.77 16.96 13.43
N ALA A 163 -7.46 16.68 14.55
CA ALA A 163 -7.26 15.45 15.30
C ALA A 163 -7.59 14.21 14.45
N ASP A 164 -8.65 14.28 13.64
CA ASP A 164 -9.06 13.18 12.77
C ASP A 164 -8.04 12.90 11.65
N SER A 165 -7.53 13.96 10.98
CA SER A 165 -6.47 13.85 9.96
C SER A 165 -5.19 13.21 10.51
N SER A 166 -4.72 13.71 11.66
CA SER A 166 -3.53 13.19 12.35
C SER A 166 -3.70 11.73 12.78
N GLN A 167 -4.87 11.39 13.36
CA GLN A 167 -5.15 10.02 13.80
C GLN A 167 -5.25 9.05 12.63
N THR A 168 -5.84 9.48 11.52
CA THR A 168 -5.91 8.73 10.28
C THR A 168 -4.51 8.44 9.73
N ALA A 169 -3.62 9.44 9.70
CA ALA A 169 -2.23 9.24 9.28
C ALA A 169 -1.49 8.21 10.17
N ILE A 170 -1.69 8.25 11.48
CA ILE A 170 -1.12 7.26 12.42
C ILE A 170 -1.67 5.86 12.13
N ASN A 171 -2.98 5.73 11.89
CA ASN A 171 -3.61 4.45 11.59
C ASN A 171 -3.08 3.85 10.28
N ILE A 172 -2.82 4.68 9.27
CA ILE A 172 -2.19 4.27 8.02
C ILE A 172 -0.79 3.70 8.28
N LEU A 173 0.05 4.39 9.04
CA LEU A 173 1.41 3.92 9.35
C LEU A 173 1.41 2.62 10.16
N LYS A 174 0.47 2.47 11.10
CA LYS A 174 0.28 1.21 11.83
C LYS A 174 -0.11 0.08 10.89
N HIS A 175 -1.07 0.32 9.99
CA HIS A 175 -1.47 -0.68 9.02
C HIS A 175 -0.33 -1.05 8.05
N LEU A 176 0.43 -0.05 7.59
CA LEU A 176 1.62 -0.26 6.76
C LEU A 176 2.59 -1.22 7.45
N LYS A 177 2.88 -1.02 8.74
CA LYS A 177 3.72 -1.93 9.54
C LYS A 177 3.09 -3.33 9.65
N GLU A 178 1.84 -3.42 10.07
CA GLU A 178 1.15 -4.70 10.26
C GLU A 178 1.08 -5.54 8.97
N ALA A 179 0.97 -4.91 7.79
CA ALA A 179 0.96 -5.63 6.53
C ALA A 179 2.26 -6.43 6.28
N PHE A 180 3.40 -5.97 6.79
CA PHE A 180 4.69 -6.63 6.63
C PHE A 180 5.06 -7.55 7.80
N GLU A 181 4.54 -7.29 9.00
CA GLU A 181 4.90 -8.07 10.19
C GLU A 181 3.86 -9.14 10.55
N ASN A 182 2.59 -8.92 10.22
CA ASN A 182 1.50 -9.78 10.69
C ASN A 182 0.98 -10.69 9.57
N ALA A 183 1.33 -11.97 9.63
CA ALA A 183 0.87 -12.98 8.69
C ALA A 183 -0.67 -13.06 8.57
N SER A 184 -1.40 -12.80 9.66
CA SER A 184 -2.87 -12.85 9.63
C SER A 184 -3.48 -11.70 8.80
N VAL A 185 -2.79 -10.59 8.63
CA VAL A 185 -3.24 -9.53 7.69
C VAL A 185 -3.24 -10.09 6.27
N LEU A 186 -2.16 -10.79 5.88
CA LEU A 186 -2.02 -11.39 4.55
C LEU A 186 -3.00 -12.54 4.31
N ASP A 187 -3.29 -13.34 5.34
CA ASP A 187 -4.26 -14.44 5.27
C ASP A 187 -5.67 -13.94 4.90
N ASN A 188 -6.03 -12.72 5.32
CA ASN A 188 -7.35 -12.13 5.15
C ASN A 188 -7.48 -11.18 3.94
N VAL A 189 -6.44 -11.04 3.10
CA VAL A 189 -6.51 -10.17 1.92
C VAL A 189 -7.49 -10.74 0.88
N GLU A 190 -8.52 -9.95 0.58
CA GLU A 190 -9.47 -10.21 -0.51
C GLU A 190 -8.86 -9.88 -1.87
N PHE A 191 -9.24 -10.65 -2.90
CA PHE A 191 -8.68 -10.49 -4.25
C PHE A 191 -8.88 -9.08 -4.83
N GLY A 192 -9.99 -8.39 -4.51
CA GLY A 192 -10.27 -7.03 -4.97
C GLY A 192 -9.35 -5.94 -4.41
N ALA A 193 -8.64 -6.23 -3.32
CA ALA A 193 -7.68 -5.31 -2.68
C ALA A 193 -6.21 -5.67 -2.99
N VAL A 194 -5.97 -6.64 -3.88
CA VAL A 194 -4.63 -7.11 -4.21
C VAL A 194 -3.92 -6.13 -5.15
N GLY A 195 -2.72 -5.71 -4.76
CA GLY A 195 -1.79 -4.97 -5.63
C GLY A 195 -0.92 -5.88 -6.50
N ASN A 196 -0.61 -7.08 -6.02
CA ASN A 196 0.19 -8.08 -6.74
C ASN A 196 -0.45 -9.48 -6.67
N PRO A 197 -1.18 -9.90 -7.73
CA PRO A 197 -1.83 -11.20 -7.80
C PRO A 197 -0.87 -12.38 -7.61
N SER A 198 0.33 -12.29 -8.16
CA SER A 198 1.34 -13.36 -8.04
C SER A 198 1.80 -13.55 -6.60
N ALA A 199 2.01 -12.46 -5.85
CA ALA A 199 2.36 -12.53 -4.44
C ALA A 199 1.21 -13.09 -3.60
N TRP A 200 -0.04 -12.72 -3.91
CA TRP A 200 -1.22 -13.26 -3.23
C TRP A 200 -1.37 -14.77 -3.42
N HIS A 201 -1.22 -15.27 -4.66
CA HIS A 201 -1.27 -16.71 -4.93
C HIS A 201 -0.11 -17.46 -4.26
N ALA A 202 1.10 -16.92 -4.35
CA ALA A 202 2.28 -17.49 -3.68
C ALA A 202 2.09 -17.57 -2.16
N TRP A 203 1.56 -16.52 -1.52
CA TRP A 203 1.23 -16.53 -0.09
C TRP A 203 0.22 -17.62 0.26
N ARG A 204 -0.88 -17.75 -0.49
CA ARG A 204 -1.88 -18.78 -0.22
C ARG A 204 -1.35 -20.20 -0.39
N ALA A 205 -0.50 -20.43 -1.37
CA ALA A 205 0.17 -21.72 -1.54
C ALA A 205 1.13 -22.01 -0.38
N TYR A 206 1.94 -21.03 0.02
CA TYR A 206 2.85 -21.12 1.18
C TYR A 206 2.10 -21.44 2.48
N ARG A 207 0.95 -20.80 2.71
CA ARG A 207 0.12 -21.00 3.91
C ARG A 207 -0.76 -22.25 3.86
N GLY A 208 -0.86 -22.92 2.71
CA GLY A 208 -1.82 -24.01 2.52
C GLY A 208 -3.29 -23.55 2.52
N LEU A 209 -3.54 -22.26 2.24
CA LEU A 209 -4.87 -21.64 2.18
C LEU A 209 -5.56 -21.80 0.82
N SER A 210 -4.85 -22.36 -0.16
CA SER A 210 -5.46 -22.73 -1.44
C SER A 210 -6.52 -23.79 -1.20
N THR A 211 -7.78 -23.47 -1.51
CA THR A 211 -8.91 -24.42 -1.51
C THR A 211 -8.47 -25.71 -2.18
N THR A 212 -8.57 -26.80 -1.43
CA THR A 212 -8.37 -28.17 -1.85
C THR A 212 -9.28 -28.52 -3.04
N GLN A 213 -8.97 -28.04 -4.25
CA GLN A 213 -9.51 -28.60 -5.46
C GLN A 213 -8.72 -29.89 -5.76
N THR A 214 -9.26 -30.98 -5.22
CA THR A 214 -9.03 -32.37 -5.63
C THR A 214 -7.61 -32.94 -5.46
N ARG A 215 -7.25 -33.28 -4.21
CA ARG A 215 -6.52 -34.55 -3.94
C ARG A 215 -7.52 -35.62 -3.50
N GLY A 216 -8.42 -35.99 -4.42
CA GLY A 216 -9.15 -37.26 -4.36
C GLY A 216 -8.38 -38.29 -5.18
N ARG A 217 -7.63 -39.16 -4.51
CA ARG A 217 -6.86 -40.24 -5.12
C ARG A 217 -7.76 -41.44 -5.36
N SER A 218 -7.91 -41.88 -6.60
CA SER A 218 -8.24 -43.27 -6.97
C SER A 218 -7.26 -43.73 -8.06
N PRO A 219 -6.62 -44.90 -7.94
CA PRO A 219 -5.71 -45.41 -8.95
C PRO A 219 -6.48 -46.23 -9.98
N SER A 220 -6.72 -45.67 -11.17
CA SER A 220 -7.23 -46.42 -12.32
C SER A 220 -6.33 -46.21 -13.55
N ARG A 221 -5.43 -47.18 -13.71
CA ARG A 221 -4.93 -47.81 -14.93
C ARG A 221 -5.24 -47.11 -16.28
N SER A 222 -4.14 -46.67 -16.92
CA SER A 222 -3.86 -46.55 -18.37
C SER A 222 -4.88 -45.86 -19.28
N GLN A 223 -4.53 -44.65 -19.73
CA GLN A 223 -4.58 -44.22 -21.14
C GLN A 223 -3.84 -42.87 -21.26
N GLU A 224 -2.81 -42.81 -22.11
CA GLU A 224 -2.25 -41.55 -22.59
C GLU A 224 -3.30 -40.84 -23.46
N PRO A 225 -3.49 -39.51 -23.31
CA PRO A 225 -4.01 -38.71 -24.40
C PRO A 225 -2.92 -37.76 -24.90
N GLU A 226 -2.57 -37.96 -26.18
CA GLU A 226 -2.23 -36.95 -27.19
C GLU A 226 -1.94 -35.53 -26.66
N ARG A 227 -0.67 -35.15 -26.75
CA ARG A 227 -0.16 -33.80 -26.47
C ARG A 227 -0.76 -32.79 -27.46
N SER A 228 -1.84 -32.13 -27.08
CA SER A 228 -2.29 -30.89 -27.71
C SER A 228 -1.36 -29.73 -27.30
N PRO A 229 -1.07 -28.76 -28.19
CA PRO A 229 -0.17 -27.65 -27.87
C PRO A 229 -0.78 -26.83 -26.73
N SER A 230 0.05 -26.60 -25.71
CA SER A 230 -0.28 -25.95 -24.45
C SER A 230 -0.99 -24.61 -24.65
N SER A 231 -2.27 -24.55 -24.27
CA SER A 231 -2.90 -23.29 -23.90
C SER A 231 -2.09 -22.64 -22.76
N PRO A 232 -1.93 -21.31 -22.72
CA PRO A 232 -1.21 -20.65 -21.64
C PRO A 232 -1.89 -21.03 -20.32
N LYS A 233 -1.16 -21.70 -19.43
CA LYS A 233 -1.66 -22.06 -18.09
C LYS A 233 -2.18 -20.80 -17.43
N GLN A 234 -3.45 -20.81 -17.01
CA GLN A 234 -4.04 -19.73 -16.24
C GLN A 234 -3.24 -19.53 -14.95
N MET A 235 -3.11 -18.30 -14.44
CA MET A 235 -2.26 -18.00 -13.26
C MET A 235 -2.64 -18.81 -12.01
N SER A 236 -3.88 -19.30 -11.93
CA SER A 236 -4.36 -20.22 -10.90
C SER A 236 -3.70 -21.60 -10.93
N ASP A 237 -3.24 -22.05 -12.09
CA ASP A 237 -2.77 -23.42 -12.34
C ASP A 237 -1.24 -23.51 -12.33
N TRP A 238 -0.57 -22.44 -11.90
CA TRP A 238 0.87 -22.36 -11.75
C TRP A 238 1.33 -23.12 -10.49
N ASN A 239 2.53 -23.73 -10.54
CA ASN A 239 3.12 -24.29 -9.33
C ASN A 239 3.72 -23.17 -8.47
N TRP A 240 2.97 -22.76 -7.44
CA TRP A 240 3.35 -21.69 -6.51
C TRP A 240 4.24 -22.16 -5.35
N GLU A 241 4.56 -23.45 -5.27
CA GLU A 241 5.39 -24.03 -4.21
C GLU A 241 6.79 -23.38 -4.16
N GLY A 242 7.18 -22.88 -2.98
CA GLY A 242 8.47 -22.23 -2.74
C GLY A 242 8.65 -20.85 -3.37
N VAL A 243 7.68 -20.37 -4.16
CA VAL A 243 7.77 -19.07 -4.86
C VAL A 243 7.77 -17.92 -3.86
N TRP A 244 6.92 -18.01 -2.82
CA TRP A 244 6.83 -16.98 -1.79
C TRP A 244 8.18 -16.80 -1.09
N GLU A 245 8.71 -17.87 -0.51
CA GLU A 245 9.94 -17.84 0.27
C GLU A 245 11.12 -17.40 -0.58
N SER A 246 11.21 -17.87 -1.82
CA SER A 246 12.27 -17.46 -2.76
C SER A 246 12.22 -15.97 -3.06
N ARG A 247 11.04 -15.45 -3.43
CA ARG A 247 10.87 -14.04 -3.84
C ARG A 247 10.98 -13.08 -2.66
N VAL A 248 10.42 -13.42 -1.51
CA VAL A 248 10.54 -12.61 -0.29
C VAL A 248 11.98 -12.60 0.21
N ARG A 249 12.67 -13.75 0.28
CA ARG A 249 14.08 -13.80 0.68
C ARG A 249 14.94 -12.91 -0.20
N ASN A 250 14.79 -13.01 -1.52
CA ASN A 250 15.54 -12.17 -2.47
C ASN A 250 15.21 -10.67 -2.29
N ALA A 251 13.93 -10.33 -2.09
CA ALA A 251 13.53 -8.94 -1.84
C ALA A 251 14.13 -8.39 -0.54
N VAL A 252 14.13 -9.17 0.54
CA VAL A 252 14.76 -8.81 1.82
C VAL A 252 16.27 -8.60 1.64
N GLU A 253 16.98 -9.56 1.04
CA GLU A 253 18.43 -9.46 0.78
C GLU A 253 18.79 -8.25 -0.08
N THR A 254 17.99 -7.97 -1.11
CA THR A 254 18.15 -6.81 -1.99
C THR A 254 17.91 -5.51 -1.24
N SER A 255 16.88 -5.45 -0.38
CA SER A 255 16.56 -4.26 0.40
C SER A 255 17.69 -3.83 1.34
N ILE A 256 18.46 -4.80 1.86
CA ILE A 256 19.60 -4.57 2.75
C ILE A 256 20.85 -4.16 1.94
N SER A 257 21.00 -4.72 0.74
CA SER A 257 22.19 -4.53 -0.10
C SER A 257 22.10 -3.32 -1.03
N GLU A 258 20.97 -2.60 -1.04
CA GLU A 258 20.72 -1.53 -1.99
C GLU A 258 21.70 -0.37 -1.79
N ALA A 259 22.46 0.00 -2.83
CA ALA A 259 23.51 1.03 -2.77
C ALA A 259 23.02 2.41 -2.30
N GLY A 260 21.72 2.70 -2.42
CA GLY A 260 21.10 3.91 -1.86
C GLY A 260 21.14 4.01 -0.33
N LEU A 261 21.33 2.89 0.39
CA LEU A 261 21.63 2.89 1.83
C LEU A 261 23.05 3.38 2.16
N PHE A 262 23.95 3.38 1.16
CA PHE A 262 25.37 3.67 1.31
C PHE A 262 25.86 4.85 0.47
N SER A 263 24.94 5.50 -0.27
CA SER A 263 25.25 6.72 -1.02
C SER A 263 25.62 7.84 -0.04
N ASN A 264 26.76 8.44 -0.31
CA ASN A 264 27.51 9.46 0.42
C ASN A 264 26.77 10.81 0.62
N GLN A 265 25.44 10.86 0.48
CA GLN A 265 24.62 12.06 0.66
C GLN A 265 23.52 11.95 1.73
N SER A 266 23.34 10.80 2.40
CA SER A 266 22.41 10.68 3.54
C SER A 266 23.08 10.97 4.89
N LEU A 267 22.37 11.72 5.77
CA LEU A 267 22.76 11.96 7.17
C LEU A 267 22.82 10.68 8.01
N VAL A 268 22.19 9.60 7.55
CA VAL A 268 22.13 8.30 8.24
C VAL A 268 22.87 7.25 7.39
N LYS A 269 23.86 6.60 8.00
CA LYS A 269 24.63 5.49 7.43
C LYS A 269 24.23 4.19 8.12
N PHE A 270 23.83 3.19 7.34
CA PHE A 270 23.56 1.85 7.87
C PHE A 270 24.71 0.92 7.47
N ALA A 271 25.14 0.08 8.39
CA ALA A 271 26.13 -0.98 8.12
C ALA A 271 25.67 -2.24 8.85
N LYS A 272 25.90 -3.40 8.23
CA LYS A 272 25.72 -4.69 8.90
C LYS A 272 26.87 -4.83 9.90
N ILE A 273 26.55 -4.67 11.18
CA ILE A 273 27.51 -4.73 12.28
C ILE A 273 27.20 -5.98 13.08
N ASP A 274 28.21 -6.83 13.30
CA ASP A 274 28.04 -8.04 14.10
C ASP A 274 27.91 -7.70 15.59
N ALA A 275 27.28 -8.59 16.36
CA ALA A 275 27.01 -8.35 17.79
C ALA A 275 28.27 -8.05 18.63
N SER A 276 29.44 -8.56 18.20
CA SER A 276 30.74 -8.26 18.78
C SER A 276 31.17 -6.81 18.51
N GLN A 277 31.07 -6.38 17.25
CA GLN A 277 31.42 -5.01 16.83
C GLN A 277 30.47 -3.97 17.45
N LEU A 278 29.19 -4.30 17.62
CA LEU A 278 28.22 -3.41 18.26
C LEU A 278 28.54 -3.17 19.76
N LYS A 279 29.03 -4.21 20.46
CA LYS A 279 29.48 -4.06 21.86
C LYS A 279 30.69 -3.14 21.97
N GLU A 280 31.63 -3.25 21.05
CA GLU A 280 32.84 -2.44 21.01
C GLU A 280 32.53 -0.96 20.77
N ILE A 281 31.68 -0.66 19.77
CA ILE A 281 31.22 0.70 19.48
C ILE A 281 30.48 1.30 20.69
N ARG A 282 29.61 0.52 21.35
CA ARG A 282 28.87 0.97 22.54
C ARG A 282 29.81 1.33 23.70
N GLN A 283 30.87 0.54 23.89
CA GLN A 283 31.84 0.78 24.95
C GLN A 283 32.67 2.04 24.68
N GLN A 284 33.02 2.29 23.43
CA GLN A 284 33.79 3.46 22.98
C GLN A 284 33.02 4.79 23.16
N ILE A 285 31.69 4.77 22.91
CA ILE A 285 30.80 5.91 23.14
C ILE A 285 30.65 6.22 24.64
N GLN A 286 30.61 5.19 25.50
CA GLN A 286 30.48 5.40 26.95
C GLN A 286 31.74 5.97 27.61
N THR A 287 32.89 5.84 26.95
CA THR A 287 34.18 6.37 27.43
C THR A 287 34.55 7.73 26.84
N SER A 288 33.75 8.29 25.93
CA SER A 288 33.92 9.64 25.36
C SER A 288 33.01 10.64 26.04
#